data_AF-A0A2G6KY01-F1
#
_entry.id   AF-A0A2G6KY01-F1
#
_cell.length_a   1.000
_cell.length_b   1.000
_cell.length_c   1.000
_cell.angle_alpha   90.00
_cell.angle_beta   90.00
_cell.angle_gamma   90.00
#
_symmetry.space_group_name_H-M   'P 1'
#
loop_
_entity.id
_entity.type
_entity.pdbx_description
1 polymer ?
#
loop_
_entity_poly.entity_id
_entity_poly.type
_entity_poly.pdbx_seq_one_letter_code
_entity_poly.pdbx_strand_id
1 'polypeptide(L)'
;MVKRSPLERVTLLWLPAIAIGSIWFIFSISQVRDLPVGILDKDNSALSRKLIRMIDASPNVAVNVRHRDAQEMQGDLKTTRVYATLIIPRDFSRHIRQLQPSPVTLVVNAQYGTHSGVIQSGVGDAVRTFSAGIELRMRKKMGLQSEQALNALVPIKANGKMAFNLSLNYQQFLAGTIIPAL
;
A
#
# COMPACT_ATOMS: atom_id res chain seq x y z
N MET A 1 -10.11 36.42 -44.01
CA MET A 1 -8.80 36.21 -43.34
C MET A 1 -8.84 36.90 -41.99
N VAL A 2 -9.11 36.17 -40.91
CA VAL A 2 -9.17 36.74 -39.55
C VAL A 2 -7.74 36.96 -39.05
N LYS A 3 -7.30 38.23 -38.98
CA LYS A 3 -6.02 38.61 -38.37
C LYS A 3 -6.14 38.35 -36.86
N ARG A 4 -5.74 37.16 -36.41
CA ARG A 4 -5.63 36.84 -34.98
C ARG A 4 -4.60 37.77 -34.34
N SER A 5 -5.08 38.57 -33.38
CA SER A 5 -4.27 39.53 -32.62
C SER A 5 -3.14 38.79 -31.88
N PRO A 6 -1.98 39.44 -31.65
CA PRO A 6 -0.86 38.79 -30.95
C PRO A 6 -1.24 38.33 -29.53
N LEU A 7 -2.21 39.01 -28.91
CA LEU A 7 -2.79 38.65 -27.61
C LEU A 7 -3.53 37.31 -27.62
N GLU A 8 -4.28 36.98 -28.68
CA GLU A 8 -5.00 35.70 -28.80
C GLU A 8 -4.07 34.49 -28.92
N ARG A 9 -2.88 34.65 -29.51
CA ARG A 9 -1.90 33.56 -29.60
C ARG A 9 -1.21 33.31 -28.27
N VAL A 10 -0.98 34.38 -27.50
CA VAL A 10 -0.44 34.30 -26.15
C VAL A 10 -1.44 33.61 -25.23
N THR A 11 -2.71 33.99 -25.23
CA THR A 11 -3.72 33.31 -24.38
C THR A 11 -3.89 31.82 -24.74
N LEU A 12 -3.86 31.47 -26.03
CA LEU A 12 -3.99 30.08 -26.50
C LEU A 12 -2.81 29.18 -26.10
N LEU A 13 -1.61 29.75 -25.92
CA LEU A 13 -0.41 28.99 -25.52
C LEU A 13 -0.19 29.00 -24.01
N TRP A 14 -0.48 30.12 -23.34
CA TRP A 14 -0.20 30.28 -21.91
C TRP A 14 -1.26 29.59 -21.04
N LEU A 15 -2.54 29.58 -21.44
CA LEU A 15 -3.60 28.90 -20.70
C LEU A 15 -3.34 27.38 -20.57
N PRO A 16 -3.05 26.62 -21.64
CA PRO A 16 -2.72 25.20 -21.51
C PRO A 16 -1.37 24.97 -20.82
N ALA A 17 -0.38 25.84 -21.03
CA ALA A 17 0.91 25.70 -20.36
C ALA A 17 0.78 25.87 -18.83
N ILE A 18 -0.02 26.84 -18.36
CA ILE A 18 -0.32 27.02 -16.94
C ILE A 18 -1.13 25.84 -16.41
N ALA A 19 -2.11 25.33 -17.16
CA ALA A 19 -2.88 24.15 -16.76
C ALA A 19 -1.98 22.90 -16.60
N ILE A 20 -1.11 22.63 -17.59
CA ILE A 20 -0.14 21.54 -17.55
C ILE A 20 0.85 21.73 -16.40
N GLY A 21 1.37 22.95 -16.21
CA GLY A 21 2.26 23.28 -15.11
C GLY A 21 1.61 23.10 -13.74
N SER A 22 0.34 23.47 -13.60
CA SER A 22 -0.44 23.31 -12.37
C SER A 22 -0.68 21.84 -12.05
N ILE A 23 -1.08 21.04 -13.05
CA ILE A 23 -1.23 19.59 -12.92
C ILE A 23 0.13 18.98 -12.51
N TRP A 24 1.20 19.27 -13.24
CA TRP A 24 2.53 18.76 -12.93
C TRP A 24 2.99 19.13 -11.52
N PHE A 25 2.73 20.36 -11.08
CA PHE A 25 3.05 20.83 -9.73
C PHE A 25 2.24 20.10 -8.64
N ILE A 26 0.93 19.94 -8.83
CA ILE A 26 0.04 19.21 -7.90
C ILE A 26 0.47 17.75 -7.77
N PHE A 27 0.78 17.09 -8.89
CA PHE A 27 1.26 15.71 -8.89
C PHE A 27 2.69 15.58 -8.35
N SER A 28 3.54 16.60 -8.51
CA SER A 28 4.89 16.63 -7.94
C SER A 28 4.89 16.73 -6.40
N ILE A 29 3.81 17.24 -5.80
CA ILE A 29 3.69 17.43 -4.34
C ILE A 29 3.05 16.20 -3.65
N SER A 30 2.32 15.36 -4.39
CA SER A 30 1.43 14.34 -3.81
C SER A 30 2.09 12.99 -3.49
N GLN A 31 3.27 12.98 -2.87
CA GLN A 31 3.81 11.74 -2.29
C GLN A 31 3.28 11.58 -0.86
N VAL A 32 2.24 10.76 -0.72
CA VAL A 32 1.72 10.34 0.59
C VAL A 32 2.80 9.52 1.29
N ARG A 33 3.49 10.14 2.24
CA ARG A 33 4.59 9.55 3.02
C ARG A 33 4.25 9.50 4.49
N ASP A 34 4.94 8.62 5.22
CA ASP A 34 4.91 8.54 6.68
C ASP A 34 3.50 8.37 7.28
N LEU A 35 2.64 7.57 6.64
CA LEU A 35 1.29 7.37 7.17
C LEU A 35 1.31 6.61 8.49
N PRO A 36 0.67 7.13 9.56
CA PRO A 36 0.70 6.51 10.87
C PRO A 36 -0.06 5.18 10.85
N VAL A 37 0.65 4.12 11.18
CA VAL A 37 0.14 2.76 11.32
C VAL A 37 0.42 2.26 12.74
N GLY A 38 -0.63 1.74 13.37
CA GLY A 38 -0.54 1.09 14.67
C GLY A 38 -0.19 -0.38 14.56
N ILE A 39 0.31 -0.97 15.63
CA ILE A 39 0.62 -2.41 15.70
C ILE A 39 0.07 -2.99 17.00
N LEU A 40 -0.71 -4.06 16.89
CA LEU A 40 -1.10 -4.91 18.01
C LEU A 40 -0.30 -6.21 17.93
N ASP A 41 0.83 -6.26 18.62
CA ASP A 41 1.72 -7.43 18.66
C ASP A 41 1.37 -8.33 19.85
N LYS A 42 0.70 -9.46 19.58
CA LYS A 42 0.35 -10.45 20.62
C LYS A 42 1.45 -11.50 20.84
N ASP A 43 2.43 -11.62 19.94
CA ASP A 43 3.52 -12.62 19.99
C ASP A 43 4.76 -12.05 20.70
N ASN A 44 5.02 -10.75 20.56
CA ASN A 44 6.13 -10.04 21.22
C ASN A 44 7.52 -10.69 21.05
N SER A 45 7.71 -11.44 19.96
CA SER A 45 8.98 -12.14 19.71
C SER A 45 10.00 -11.28 18.95
N ALA A 46 11.21 -11.81 18.76
CA ALA A 46 12.17 -11.20 17.84
C ALA A 46 11.69 -11.23 16.38
N LEU A 47 10.86 -12.21 16.02
CA LEU A 47 10.39 -12.45 14.65
C LEU A 47 9.24 -11.49 14.30
N SER A 48 8.30 -11.25 15.21
CA SER A 48 7.28 -10.20 15.07
C SER A 48 7.93 -8.81 14.98
N ARG A 49 8.89 -8.50 15.87
CA ARG A 49 9.65 -7.25 15.83
C ARG A 49 10.43 -7.06 14.52
N LYS A 50 10.93 -8.14 13.92
CA LYS A 50 11.59 -8.06 12.61
C LYS A 50 10.60 -7.69 11.50
N LEU A 51 9.43 -8.34 11.45
CA LEU A 51 8.38 -7.99 10.49
C LEU A 51 7.96 -6.52 10.63
N ILE A 52 7.74 -6.08 11.88
CA ILE A 52 7.42 -4.70 12.22
C ILE A 52 8.46 -3.71 11.68
N ARG A 53 9.76 -3.97 11.88
CA ARG A 53 10.83 -3.10 11.35
C ARG A 53 10.86 -3.08 9.83
N MET A 54 10.53 -4.18 9.17
CA MET A 54 10.44 -4.21 7.70
C MET A 54 9.28 -3.37 7.18
N ILE A 55 8.16 -3.34 7.91
CA ILE A 55 7.01 -2.48 7.58
C ILE A 55 7.34 -1.01 7.82
N ASP A 56 8.01 -0.69 8.93
CA ASP A 56 8.44 0.67 9.27
C ASP A 56 9.50 1.22 8.30
N ALA A 57 10.21 0.35 7.61
CA ALA A 57 11.14 0.72 6.54
C ALA A 57 10.45 0.98 5.19
N SER A 58 9.14 0.75 5.07
CA SER A 58 8.39 1.03 3.84
C SER A 58 8.22 2.55 3.64
N PRO A 59 8.43 3.09 2.43
CA PRO A 59 8.55 4.53 2.19
C PRO A 59 7.29 5.37 2.50
N ASN A 60 6.13 4.73 2.61
CA ASN A 60 4.84 5.42 2.78
C ASN A 60 4.16 5.10 4.13
N VAL A 61 4.83 4.35 5.01
CA VAL A 61 4.26 3.86 6.27
C VAL A 61 5.20 4.22 7.42
N ALA A 62 4.63 4.77 8.49
CA ALA A 62 5.34 5.01 9.74
C ALA A 62 4.68 4.23 10.88
N VAL A 63 5.45 3.41 11.58
CA VAL A 63 4.94 2.61 12.70
C VAL A 63 5.08 3.38 14.00
N ASN A 64 4.11 4.26 14.28
CA ASN A 64 4.18 5.20 15.41
C ASN A 64 3.51 4.71 16.69
N VAL A 65 2.58 3.75 16.61
CA VAL A 65 1.75 3.35 17.76
C VAL A 65 1.82 1.84 18.02
N ARG A 66 1.99 1.49 19.30
CA ARG A 66 1.88 0.11 19.79
C ARG A 66 0.63 0.01 20.66
N HIS A 67 -0.29 -0.85 20.27
CA HIS A 67 -1.51 -1.10 21.03
C HIS A 67 -1.30 -2.25 22.01
N ARG A 68 -1.81 -2.08 23.23
CA ARG A 68 -1.84 -3.10 24.28
C ARG A 68 -2.98 -4.09 24.07
N ASP A 69 -4.11 -3.60 23.57
CA ASP A 69 -5.32 -4.39 23.36
C ASP A 69 -6.15 -3.90 22.17
N ALA A 70 -7.26 -4.61 21.92
CA ALA A 70 -8.17 -4.29 20.83
C ALA A 70 -9.00 -3.02 21.09
N GLN A 71 -9.14 -2.58 22.34
CA GLN A 71 -9.90 -1.38 22.69
C GLN A 71 -9.08 -0.12 22.38
N GLU A 72 -7.80 -0.09 22.77
CA GLU A 72 -6.85 0.99 22.42
C GLU A 72 -6.72 1.12 20.90
N MET A 73 -6.56 -0.02 20.20
CA MET A 73 -6.55 -0.07 18.73
C MET A 73 -7.81 0.55 18.11
N GLN A 74 -8.99 0.17 18.59
CA GLN A 74 -10.26 0.68 18.05
C GLN A 74 -10.43 2.18 18.32
N GLY A 75 -10.00 2.65 19.49
CA GLY A 75 -9.98 4.07 19.83
C GLY A 75 -9.14 4.86 18.85
N ASP A 76 -7.89 4.44 18.64
CA ASP A 76 -6.93 5.16 17.77
C ASP A 76 -7.32 5.11 16.28
N LEU A 77 -8.00 4.04 15.82
CA LEU A 77 -8.58 3.98 14.48
C LEU A 77 -9.78 4.93 14.32
N LYS A 78 -10.64 5.04 15.35
CA LYS A 78 -11.81 5.93 15.34
C LYS A 78 -11.44 7.40 15.40
N THR A 79 -10.42 7.75 16.18
CA THR A 79 -9.92 9.13 16.29
C THR A 79 -8.97 9.50 15.16
N THR A 80 -8.69 8.58 14.23
CA THR A 80 -7.75 8.78 13.12
C THR A 80 -6.33 9.13 13.60
N ARG A 81 -5.95 8.67 14.79
CA ARG A 81 -4.57 8.72 15.25
C ARG A 81 -3.67 7.80 14.41
N VAL A 82 -4.25 6.70 13.92
CA VAL A 82 -3.67 5.81 12.92
C VAL A 82 -4.69 5.52 11.83
N TYR A 83 -4.24 5.35 10.59
CA TYR A 83 -5.11 5.00 9.46
C TYR A 83 -5.30 3.48 9.32
N ALA A 84 -4.39 2.70 9.90
CA ALA A 84 -4.48 1.26 9.93
C ALA A 84 -3.79 0.67 11.16
N THR A 85 -4.13 -0.57 11.50
CA THR A 85 -3.41 -1.36 12.49
C THR A 85 -3.10 -2.75 11.97
N LEU A 86 -1.84 -3.20 12.09
CA LEU A 86 -1.49 -4.61 11.88
C LEU A 86 -1.63 -5.38 13.20
N ILE A 87 -2.32 -6.52 13.14
CA ILE A 87 -2.46 -7.47 14.24
C ILE A 87 -1.55 -8.66 13.97
N ILE A 88 -0.65 -8.94 14.91
CA ILE A 88 0.22 -10.13 14.90
C ILE A 88 -0.31 -11.11 15.96
N PRO A 89 -0.66 -12.36 15.61
CA PRO A 89 -1.26 -13.33 16.53
C PRO A 89 -0.23 -13.89 17.54
N ARG A 90 -0.68 -14.37 18.71
CA ARG A 90 0.18 -14.80 19.84
C ARG A 90 1.18 -15.92 19.52
N ASP A 91 0.89 -16.76 18.53
CA ASP A 91 1.75 -17.87 18.12
C ASP A 91 2.47 -17.63 16.79
N PHE A 92 2.57 -16.37 16.34
CA PHE A 92 3.21 -16.01 15.08
C PHE A 92 4.59 -16.61 14.92
N SER A 93 5.47 -16.40 15.90
CA SER A 93 6.84 -16.90 15.81
C SER A 93 6.93 -18.41 15.92
N ARG A 94 6.03 -19.03 16.68
CA ARG A 94 5.94 -20.49 16.84
C ARG A 94 5.57 -21.14 15.51
N HIS A 95 4.48 -20.70 14.88
CA HIS A 95 4.01 -21.22 13.60
C HIS A 95 5.06 -21.05 12.50
N ILE A 96 5.68 -19.88 12.40
CA ILE A 96 6.73 -19.64 11.41
C ILE A 96 7.94 -20.58 11.60
N ARG A 97 8.34 -20.86 12.85
CA ARG A 97 9.40 -21.84 13.14
C ARG A 97 8.98 -23.28 12.80
N GLN A 98 7.70 -23.59 12.94
CA GLN A 98 7.11 -24.91 12.67
C GLN A 98 6.67 -25.11 11.22
N LEU A 99 7.02 -24.20 10.29
CA LEU A 99 6.57 -24.26 8.90
C LEU A 99 5.06 -24.14 8.70
N GLN A 100 4.37 -23.55 9.67
CA GLN A 100 2.93 -23.37 9.61
C GLN A 100 2.59 -21.94 9.20
N PRO A 101 1.51 -21.75 8.41
CA PRO A 101 0.98 -20.43 8.13
C PRO A 101 0.61 -19.68 9.41
N SER A 102 0.95 -18.40 9.46
CA SER A 102 0.50 -17.50 10.52
C SER A 102 0.05 -16.18 9.90
N PRO A 103 -1.25 -16.05 9.60
CA PRO A 103 -1.76 -14.85 8.95
C PRO A 103 -1.71 -13.67 9.92
N VAL A 104 -1.19 -12.55 9.42
CA VAL A 104 -1.30 -11.24 10.07
C VAL A 104 -2.48 -10.49 9.46
N THR A 105 -3.19 -9.70 10.27
CA THR A 105 -4.40 -9.00 9.83
C THR A 105 -4.16 -7.51 9.82
N LEU A 106 -4.37 -6.86 8.68
CA LEU A 106 -4.35 -5.40 8.56
C LEU A 106 -5.78 -4.86 8.64
N VAL A 107 -6.08 -4.12 9.70
CA VAL A 107 -7.35 -3.41 9.87
C VAL A 107 -7.15 -1.98 9.38
N VAL A 108 -7.96 -1.51 8.43
CA VAL A 108 -7.86 -0.17 7.84
C VAL A 108 -9.11 0.65 8.11
N ASN A 109 -8.95 1.98 8.22
CA ASN A 109 -10.09 2.89 8.25
C ASN A 109 -10.56 3.21 6.82
N ALA A 110 -11.65 2.55 6.39
CA ALA A 110 -12.19 2.66 5.04
C ALA A 110 -12.69 4.07 4.65
N GLN A 111 -12.89 4.99 5.62
CA GLN A 111 -13.26 6.37 5.32
C GLN A 111 -12.14 7.13 4.58
N TYR A 112 -10.90 6.66 4.70
CA TYR A 112 -9.71 7.22 4.07
C TYR A 112 -9.15 6.26 3.02
N GLY A 113 -9.88 6.08 1.91
CA GLY A 113 -9.56 5.10 0.87
C GLY A 113 -8.16 5.25 0.26
N THR A 114 -7.75 6.48 -0.08
CA THR A 114 -6.41 6.75 -0.65
C THR A 114 -5.29 6.35 0.30
N HIS A 115 -5.37 6.77 1.57
CA HIS A 115 -4.39 6.42 2.60
C HIS A 115 -4.36 4.92 2.86
N SER A 116 -5.54 4.29 2.94
CA SER A 116 -5.68 2.85 3.15
C SER A 116 -5.03 2.05 2.02
N GLY A 117 -5.20 2.46 0.77
CA GLY A 117 -4.58 1.79 -0.39
C GLY A 117 -3.05 1.87 -0.36
N VAL A 118 -2.50 3.05 -0.05
CA VAL A 118 -1.05 3.25 0.10
C VAL A 118 -0.47 2.39 1.23
N ILE A 119 -1.14 2.34 2.39
CA ILE A 119 -0.73 1.51 3.53
C ILE A 119 -0.81 0.02 3.16
N GLN A 120 -1.90 -0.42 2.56
CA GLN A 120 -2.09 -1.82 2.14
C GLN A 120 -0.97 -2.27 1.20
N SER A 121 -0.56 -1.42 0.25
CA SER A 121 0.57 -1.71 -0.62
C SER A 121 1.87 -1.84 0.17
N GLY A 122 2.23 -0.81 0.95
CA GLY A 122 3.50 -0.78 1.68
C GLY A 122 3.64 -1.88 2.74
N VAL A 123 2.56 -2.19 3.47
CA VAL A 123 2.52 -3.31 4.42
C VAL A 123 2.56 -4.64 3.66
N GLY A 124 1.81 -4.78 2.57
CA GLY A 124 1.76 -5.98 1.75
C GLY A 124 3.13 -6.35 1.18
N ASP A 125 3.88 -5.38 0.65
CA ASP A 125 5.22 -5.59 0.10
C ASP A 125 6.22 -6.04 1.17
N ALA A 126 6.18 -5.41 2.35
CA ALA A 126 7.01 -5.81 3.49
C ALA A 126 6.68 -7.25 3.96
N VAL A 127 5.40 -7.61 4.06
CA VAL A 127 4.94 -8.96 4.45
C VAL A 127 5.34 -10.01 3.40
N ARG A 128 5.21 -9.71 2.10
CA ARG A 128 5.65 -10.62 1.02
C ARG A 128 7.15 -10.84 1.07
N THR A 129 7.93 -9.77 1.19
CA THR A 129 9.40 -9.84 1.30
C THR A 129 9.83 -10.64 2.53
N PHE A 130 9.17 -10.40 3.66
CA PHE A 130 9.38 -11.16 4.89
C PHE A 130 9.10 -12.65 4.68
N SER A 131 7.95 -12.98 4.10
CA SER A 131 7.54 -14.37 3.80
C SER A 131 8.50 -15.07 2.86
N ALA A 132 8.94 -14.41 1.78
CA ALA A 132 9.95 -14.95 0.86
C ALA A 132 11.27 -15.22 1.58
N GLY A 133 11.69 -14.33 2.47
CA GLY A 133 12.88 -14.52 3.31
C GLY A 133 12.77 -15.70 4.28
N ILE A 134 11.58 -15.98 4.81
CA ILE A 134 11.31 -17.21 5.58
C ILE A 134 11.42 -18.41 4.67
N GLU A 135 10.70 -18.44 3.55
CA GLU A 135 10.67 -19.57 2.61
C GLU A 135 12.08 -19.96 2.12
N LEU A 136 12.91 -18.99 1.75
CA LEU A 136 14.30 -19.21 1.36
C LEU A 136 15.13 -19.88 2.46
N ARG A 137 14.95 -19.46 3.72
CA ARG A 137 15.63 -20.10 4.88
C ARG A 137 15.18 -21.54 5.06
N MET A 138 13.90 -21.82 4.81
CA MET A 138 13.35 -23.16 4.93
C MET A 138 13.87 -24.08 3.83
N ARG A 139 13.87 -23.63 2.57
CA ARG A 139 14.44 -24.38 1.44
C ARG A 139 15.92 -24.68 1.67
N LYS A 140 16.70 -23.72 2.17
CA LYS A 140 18.10 -23.93 2.58
C LYS A 140 18.25 -25.00 3.66
N LYS A 141 17.41 -24.99 4.70
CA LYS A 141 17.45 -26.02 5.76
C LYS A 141 17.12 -27.42 5.27
N MET A 142 16.29 -27.53 4.24
CA MET A 142 15.94 -28.81 3.60
C MET A 142 16.99 -29.30 2.58
N GLY A 143 18.14 -28.63 2.46
CA GLY A 143 19.22 -29.03 1.55
C GLY A 143 18.97 -28.71 0.07
N LEU A 144 17.91 -27.96 -0.25
CA LEU A 144 17.62 -27.53 -1.62
C LEU A 144 18.55 -26.36 -2.00
N GLN A 145 19.35 -26.53 -3.07
CA GLN A 145 20.30 -25.51 -3.52
C GLN A 145 19.62 -24.17 -3.81
N SER A 146 20.23 -23.10 -3.30
CA SER A 146 19.65 -21.75 -3.22
C SER A 146 19.44 -21.07 -4.58
N GLU A 147 20.05 -21.58 -5.65
CA GLU A 147 19.96 -20.98 -6.98
C GLU A 147 18.64 -21.28 -7.70
N GLN A 148 18.04 -22.45 -7.47
CA GLN A 148 16.73 -22.80 -8.05
C GLN A 148 15.58 -22.06 -7.36
N ALA A 149 15.77 -21.61 -6.11
CA ALA A 149 14.76 -20.88 -5.36
C ALA A 149 14.67 -19.38 -5.74
N LEU A 150 15.78 -18.77 -6.16
CA LEU A 150 15.79 -17.39 -6.68
C LEU A 150 15.09 -17.30 -8.05
N ASN A 151 15.27 -18.31 -8.90
CA ASN A 151 14.59 -18.37 -10.21
C ASN A 151 13.08 -18.69 -10.10
N ALA A 152 12.65 -19.37 -9.03
CA ALA A 152 11.23 -19.59 -8.73
C ALA A 152 10.52 -18.37 -8.12
N LEU A 153 11.27 -17.33 -7.73
CA LEU A 153 10.73 -16.06 -7.23
C LEU A 153 10.40 -15.06 -8.35
N VAL A 154 10.65 -15.42 -9.63
CA VAL A 154 10.10 -14.69 -10.78
C VAL A 154 8.62 -15.07 -10.89
N PRO A 155 7.66 -14.19 -10.51
CA PRO A 155 6.29 -14.60 -10.34
C PRO A 155 5.64 -14.80 -11.71
N ILE A 156 5.13 -16.01 -11.92
CA ILE A 156 4.01 -16.24 -12.83
C ILE A 156 2.91 -15.24 -12.47
N LYS A 157 2.45 -14.52 -13.49
CA LYS A 157 1.48 -13.42 -13.49
C LYS A 157 0.50 -13.43 -12.31
N ALA A 158 0.48 -12.31 -11.58
CA ALA A 158 -0.44 -12.05 -10.48
C ALA A 158 -1.91 -12.15 -10.94
N ASN A 159 -2.55 -13.29 -10.70
CA ASN A 159 -4.01 -13.40 -10.74
C ASN A 159 -4.57 -12.94 -9.38
N GLY A 160 -4.61 -11.62 -9.18
CA GLY A 160 -5.37 -11.02 -8.09
C GLY A 160 -6.86 -11.11 -8.41
N LYS A 161 -7.55 -12.14 -7.90
CA LYS A 161 -9.02 -12.07 -7.77
C LYS A 161 -9.33 -11.12 -6.60
N MET A 162 -9.54 -9.85 -6.93
CA MET A 162 -10.17 -8.89 -6.02
C MET A 162 -11.60 -9.37 -5.76
N ALA A 163 -11.92 -9.75 -4.52
CA ALA A 163 -13.30 -10.09 -4.12
C ALA A 163 -14.19 -8.86 -3.92
N PHE A 164 -13.69 -7.65 -4.22
CA PHE A 164 -14.48 -6.45 -4.41
C PHE A 164 -13.94 -5.72 -5.64
N ASN A 165 -14.65 -5.87 -6.75
CA ASN A 165 -14.41 -5.15 -7.99
C ASN A 165 -14.84 -3.69 -7.80
N LEU A 166 -14.02 -2.91 -7.11
CA LEU A 166 -14.04 -1.45 -7.24
C LEU A 166 -13.06 -1.09 -8.35
N SER A 167 -13.36 -1.53 -9.56
CA SER A 167 -12.88 -0.82 -10.73
C SER A 167 -13.39 0.61 -10.58
N LEU A 168 -12.48 1.50 -10.19
CA LEU A 168 -12.63 2.93 -10.39
C LEU A 168 -12.60 3.15 -11.91
N ASN A 169 -13.66 2.71 -12.59
CA ASN A 169 -13.97 3.00 -13.98
C ASN A 169 -14.40 4.46 -14.09
N TYR A 170 -13.49 5.38 -13.72
CA TYR A 170 -13.62 6.80 -14.06
C TYR A 170 -13.73 6.99 -15.57
N GLN A 171 -13.17 6.08 -16.37
CA GLN A 171 -13.30 6.07 -17.83
C GLN A 171 -14.71 5.74 -18.33
N GLN A 172 -15.54 4.97 -17.61
CA GLN A 172 -16.95 4.75 -18.01
C GLN A 172 -17.86 5.86 -17.49
N PHE A 173 -17.54 6.49 -16.36
CA PHE A 173 -18.34 7.60 -15.83
C PHE A 173 -18.13 8.90 -16.63
N LEU A 174 -16.93 9.15 -17.17
CA LEU A 174 -16.66 10.32 -18.01
C LEU A 174 -17.07 10.13 -19.48
N ALA A 175 -17.20 8.89 -19.97
CA ALA A 175 -17.65 8.61 -21.34
C ALA A 175 -19.18 8.78 -21.51
N GLY A 176 -19.95 8.82 -20.43
CA GLY A 176 -21.41 8.96 -20.46
C GLY A 176 -21.94 10.40 -20.40
N THR A 177 -21.09 11.43 -20.26
CA THR A 177 -21.53 12.83 -20.12
C THR A 177 -21.22 13.70 -21.34
N ILE A 178 -20.59 13.13 -22.38
CA ILE A 178 -20.42 13.80 -23.67
C ILE A 178 -21.08 12.89 -24.70
N ILE A 179 -22.02 13.42 -25.47
CA ILE A 179 -22.99 12.74 -26.36
C ILE A 179 -24.32 12.46 -25.61
N PRO A 180 -25.27 13.42 -25.53
CA PRO A 180 -25.69 14.28 -26.64
C PRO A 180 -25.89 15.76 -26.23
N ALA A 181 -24.93 16.59 -26.64
CA ALA A 181 -25.16 18.01 -26.92
C ALA A 181 -24.63 18.37 -28.32
N LEU A 182 -24.69 17.39 -29.23
CA LEU A 182 -24.58 17.55 -30.68
C LEU A 182 -25.81 16.91 -31.30
#